data_AF-A0A2V6JHL9-F1
#
_entry.id   AF-A0A2V6JHL9-F1
#
_cell.length_a   1.000
_cell.length_b   1.000
_cell.length_c   1.000
_cell.angle_alpha   90.00
_cell.angle_beta   90.00
_cell.angle_gamma   90.00
#
_symmetry.space_group_name_H-M   'P 1'
#
loop_
_entity.id
_entity.type
_entity.pdbx_description
1 polymer ?
#
loop_
_entity_poly.entity_id
_entity_poly.type
_entity_poly.pdbx_seq_one_letter_code
_entity_poly.pdbx_strand_id
1 'polypeptide(L)'
;MKSRFQRSLALCAIVLAAAVAVPPAIATSRETIAMSVGRLLEEGHYTRQKLNEDVSKKFLQTYLELLDFSHLFFTQEDVDALNAKYGSSMAGDILLGTLKPAYDIYALYTKRVDDRVAKIKELLKQPIDFKSNATVELSRKQKPTSSGAAVLQTSCCRSI
;
A
#
# COMPACT_ATOMS: atom_id res chain seq x y z
N MET A 1 -37.34 -11.57 -80.06
CA MET A 1 -38.72 -11.97 -79.76
C MET A 1 -38.88 -12.16 -78.27
N LYS A 2 -40.01 -11.69 -77.75
CA LYS A 2 -40.38 -11.46 -76.35
C LYS A 2 -40.48 -12.74 -75.51
N SER A 3 -40.06 -12.70 -74.24
CA SER A 3 -40.74 -13.34 -73.08
C SER A 3 -39.88 -13.12 -71.82
N ARG A 4 -40.20 -12.12 -71.00
CA ARG A 4 -41.02 -12.23 -69.77
C ARG A 4 -40.40 -13.12 -68.68
N PHE A 5 -39.82 -12.50 -67.67
CA PHE A 5 -40.03 -12.92 -66.28
C PHE A 5 -39.68 -11.77 -65.32
N GLN A 6 -40.71 -10.99 -64.97
CA GLN A 6 -40.66 -10.09 -63.82
C GLN A 6 -40.49 -10.93 -62.56
N ARG A 7 -39.44 -10.68 -61.77
CA ARG A 7 -39.44 -10.94 -60.33
C ARG A 7 -38.67 -9.84 -59.62
N SER A 8 -39.42 -9.10 -58.82
CA SER A 8 -38.96 -8.11 -57.84
C SER A 8 -37.84 -8.65 -56.96
N LEU A 9 -36.82 -7.84 -56.71
CA LEU A 9 -36.02 -7.96 -55.50
C LEU A 9 -35.51 -6.56 -55.12
N ALA A 10 -36.13 -6.00 -54.08
CA ALA A 10 -35.54 -4.94 -53.29
C ALA A 10 -34.25 -5.49 -52.67
N LEU A 11 -33.13 -4.77 -52.75
CA LEU A 11 -31.99 -5.05 -51.90
C LEU A 11 -31.26 -3.77 -51.51
N CYS A 12 -31.07 -3.67 -50.20
CA CYS A 12 -30.54 -2.57 -49.41
C CYS A 12 -29.20 -2.01 -49.90
N ALA A 13 -29.11 -0.68 -49.98
CA ALA A 13 -27.83 0.02 -49.91
C ALA A 13 -27.36 -0.01 -48.45
N ILE A 14 -26.52 -1.00 -48.11
CA ILE A 14 -25.86 -1.07 -46.81
C ILE A 14 -24.68 -0.09 -46.85
N VAL A 15 -24.84 1.06 -46.21
CA VAL A 15 -23.73 1.98 -45.90
C VAL A 15 -22.97 1.39 -44.71
N LEU A 16 -21.82 0.77 -44.98
CA LEU A 16 -20.93 0.27 -43.93
C LEU A 16 -20.01 1.42 -43.48
N ALA A 17 -20.46 2.19 -42.49
CA ALA A 17 -19.60 3.12 -41.77
C ALA A 17 -18.71 2.31 -40.81
N ALA A 18 -17.45 2.11 -41.17
CA ALA A 18 -16.46 1.52 -40.27
C ALA A 18 -16.07 2.56 -39.21
N ALA A 19 -16.68 2.47 -38.02
CA ALA A 19 -16.19 3.16 -36.84
C ALA A 19 -14.86 2.53 -36.41
N VAL A 20 -13.75 3.26 -36.56
CA VAL A 20 -12.49 2.90 -35.92
C VAL A 20 -12.67 3.10 -34.43
N ALA A 21 -13.09 2.05 -33.73
CA ALA A 21 -13.09 2.01 -32.28
C ALA A 21 -11.63 1.95 -31.82
N VAL A 22 -11.11 3.06 -31.30
CA VAL A 22 -9.86 3.07 -30.53
C VAL A 22 -10.09 2.10 -29.36
N PRO A 23 -9.32 1.02 -29.22
CA PRO A 23 -9.50 0.11 -28.10
C PRO A 23 -9.32 0.89 -26.80
N PRO A 24 -10.19 0.70 -25.80
CA PRO A 24 -10.02 1.38 -24.52
C PRO A 24 -8.65 0.98 -23.97
N ALA A 25 -7.84 1.98 -23.59
CA ALA A 25 -6.68 1.72 -22.74
C ALA A 25 -7.19 0.90 -21.55
N ILE A 26 -6.67 -0.31 -21.38
CA ILE A 26 -7.09 -1.20 -20.28
C ILE A 26 -6.88 -0.40 -19.00
N ALA A 27 -7.97 0.01 -18.34
CA ALA A 27 -7.89 0.57 -17.01
C ALA A 27 -7.45 -0.56 -16.09
N THR A 28 -6.13 -0.75 -15.95
CA THR A 28 -5.57 -1.81 -15.14
C THR A 28 -5.89 -1.51 -13.68
N SER A 29 -6.70 -2.37 -13.06
CA SER A 29 -7.02 -2.26 -11.64
C SER A 29 -5.74 -2.36 -10.80
N ARG A 30 -5.73 -1.81 -9.58
CA ARG A 30 -4.55 -1.86 -8.69
C ARG A 30 -4.15 -3.30 -8.37
N GLU A 31 -5.13 -4.18 -8.29
CA GLU A 31 -4.98 -5.62 -8.08
C GLU A 31 -4.25 -6.26 -9.27
N THR A 32 -4.64 -5.91 -10.50
CA THR A 32 -3.98 -6.39 -11.72
C THR A 32 -2.53 -5.93 -11.77
N ILE A 33 -2.27 -4.67 -11.45
CA ILE A 33 -0.91 -4.12 -11.37
C ILE A 33 -0.08 -4.88 -10.34
N ALA A 34 -0.63 -5.10 -9.14
CA ALA A 34 0.07 -5.82 -8.07
C ALA A 34 0.43 -7.25 -8.48
N MET A 35 -0.50 -7.97 -9.09
CA MET A 35 -0.25 -9.32 -9.61
C MET A 35 0.83 -9.30 -10.71
N SER A 36 0.76 -8.37 -11.66
CA SER A 36 1.74 -8.26 -12.74
C SER A 36 3.14 -7.94 -12.22
N VAL A 37 3.26 -7.01 -11.26
CA VAL A 37 4.53 -6.66 -10.62
C VAL A 37 5.06 -7.84 -9.80
N GLY A 38 4.20 -8.52 -9.04
CA GLY A 38 4.57 -9.72 -8.29
C GLY A 38 5.17 -10.81 -9.19
N ARG A 39 4.48 -11.14 -10.29
CA ARG A 39 4.99 -12.13 -11.26
C ARG A 39 6.29 -11.68 -11.91
N LEU A 40 6.41 -10.39 -12.25
CA LEU A 40 7.65 -9.84 -12.80
C LEU A 40 8.83 -9.97 -11.82
N LEU A 41 8.59 -9.80 -10.52
CA LEU A 41 9.64 -10.00 -9.51
C LEU A 41 10.02 -11.48 -9.35
N GLU A 42 9.06 -12.40 -9.39
CA GLU A 42 9.33 -13.83 -9.25
C GLU A 42 10.04 -14.43 -10.49
N GLU A 43 9.58 -14.06 -11.68
CA GLU A 43 10.06 -14.63 -12.95
C GLU A 43 11.21 -13.83 -13.57
N GLY A 44 11.20 -12.50 -13.39
CA GLY A 44 12.10 -11.58 -14.08
C GLY A 44 13.30 -11.09 -13.25
N HIS A 45 13.27 -11.22 -11.92
CA HIS A 45 14.38 -10.76 -11.10
C HIS A 45 15.56 -11.74 -11.14
N TYR A 46 16.79 -11.23 -11.22
CA TYR A 46 18.01 -12.04 -11.35
C TYR A 46 18.18 -13.08 -10.24
N THR A 47 17.74 -12.75 -9.02
CA THR A 47 17.81 -13.67 -7.87
C THR A 47 16.89 -14.87 -7.97
N ARG A 48 15.89 -14.84 -8.87
CA ARG A 48 14.87 -15.89 -9.07
C ARG A 48 14.23 -16.37 -7.77
N GLN A 49 14.05 -15.46 -6.83
CA GLN A 49 13.43 -15.77 -5.54
C GLN A 49 11.92 -15.88 -5.71
N LYS A 50 11.37 -17.00 -5.24
CA LYS A 50 9.91 -17.17 -5.16
C LYS A 50 9.32 -16.25 -4.11
N LEU A 51 8.10 -15.79 -4.34
CA LEU A 51 7.28 -15.02 -3.39
C LEU A 51 6.73 -15.98 -2.32
N ASN A 52 7.60 -16.43 -1.42
CA ASN A 52 7.30 -17.37 -0.35
C ASN A 52 7.13 -16.67 1.01
N GLU A 53 6.94 -17.45 2.07
CA GLU A 53 6.75 -16.94 3.44
C GLU A 53 7.91 -16.05 3.92
N ASP A 54 9.15 -16.40 3.57
CA ASP A 54 10.32 -15.62 3.98
C ASP A 54 10.38 -14.26 3.27
N VAL A 55 10.01 -14.21 1.99
CA VAL A 55 9.87 -12.95 1.25
C VAL A 55 8.70 -12.14 1.78
N SER A 56 7.61 -12.79 2.19
CA SER A 56 6.45 -12.14 2.81
C SER A 56 6.83 -11.39 4.09
N LYS A 57 7.60 -12.02 4.99
CA LYS A 57 8.10 -11.37 6.21
C LYS A 57 8.95 -10.14 5.89
N LYS A 58 9.83 -10.25 4.90
CA LYS A 58 10.66 -9.13 4.42
C LYS A 58 9.84 -8.01 3.82
N PHE A 59 8.80 -8.33 3.04
CA PHE A 59 7.89 -7.34 2.45
C PHE A 59 7.16 -6.57 3.54
N LEU A 60 6.58 -7.28 4.52
CA LEU A 60 5.91 -6.65 5.64
C LEU A 60 6.87 -5.74 6.41
N GLN A 61 8.05 -6.24 6.78
CA GLN A 61 9.05 -5.44 7.49
C GLN A 61 9.44 -4.19 6.70
N THR A 62 9.73 -4.33 5.40
CA THR A 62 10.11 -3.21 4.53
C THR A 62 8.98 -2.18 4.42
N TYR A 63 7.72 -2.64 4.38
CA TYR A 63 6.57 -1.75 4.31
C TYR A 63 6.35 -0.97 5.62
N LEU A 64 6.53 -1.62 6.77
CA LEU A 64 6.48 -0.93 8.07
C LEU A 64 7.60 0.11 8.21
N GLU A 65 8.81 -0.21 7.78
CA GLU A 65 9.96 0.71 7.75
C GLU A 65 9.71 1.91 6.80
N LEU A 66 9.05 1.68 5.67
CA LEU A 66 8.69 2.74 4.73
C LEU A 66 7.69 3.73 5.35
N LEU A 67 6.74 3.24 6.13
CA LEU A 67 5.72 4.06 6.79
C LEU A 67 6.27 4.79 8.03
N ASP A 68 7.08 4.11 8.83
CA ASP A 68 7.57 4.61 10.13
C ASP A 68 9.06 4.36 10.34
N PHE A 69 9.88 4.92 9.45
CA PHE A 69 11.35 4.85 9.49
C PHE A 69 11.99 5.34 10.80
N SER A 70 11.28 6.19 11.56
CA SER A 70 11.77 6.74 12.84
C SER A 70 11.14 6.07 14.05
N HIS A 71 10.36 5.00 13.87
CA HIS A 71 9.65 4.25 14.91
C HIS A 71 8.94 5.16 15.92
N LEU A 72 8.07 6.05 15.41
CA LEU A 72 7.32 7.04 16.19
C LEU A 72 5.86 6.70 16.40
N PHE A 73 5.30 5.90 15.50
CA PHE A 73 3.86 5.77 15.35
C PHE A 73 3.40 4.38 15.78
N PHE A 74 4.07 3.32 15.31
CA PHE A 74 3.69 1.96 15.68
C PHE A 74 4.18 1.59 17.07
N THR A 75 3.35 0.90 17.85
CA THR A 75 3.78 0.23 19.08
C THR A 75 4.36 -1.15 18.75
N GLN A 76 5.13 -1.72 19.68
CA GLN A 76 5.57 -3.11 19.54
C GLN A 76 4.38 -4.07 19.39
N GLU A 77 3.29 -3.85 20.15
CA GLU A 77 2.05 -4.62 20.04
C GLU A 77 1.42 -4.55 18.64
N ASP A 78 1.44 -3.37 18.00
CA ASP A 78 0.95 -3.22 16.63
C ASP A 78 1.80 -4.04 15.65
N VAL A 79 3.13 -3.92 15.77
CA VAL A 79 4.07 -4.64 14.91
C VAL A 79 3.91 -6.14 15.08
N ASP A 80 3.79 -6.63 16.31
CA ASP A 80 3.60 -8.05 16.61
C ASP A 80 2.26 -8.56 16.06
N ALA A 81 1.17 -7.79 16.23
CA ALA A 81 -0.15 -8.14 15.70
C ALA A 81 -0.14 -8.17 14.16
N LEU A 82 0.54 -7.23 13.50
CA LEU A 82 0.67 -7.21 12.04
C LEU A 82 1.52 -8.37 11.53
N ASN A 83 2.63 -8.70 12.21
CA ASN A 83 3.46 -9.85 11.88
C ASN A 83 2.67 -11.16 12.01
N ALA A 84 1.90 -11.32 13.10
CA ALA A 84 1.06 -12.49 13.28
C ALA A 84 -0.04 -12.60 12.20
N LYS A 85 -0.60 -11.47 11.76
CA LYS A 85 -1.71 -11.45 10.81
C LYS A 85 -1.27 -11.61 9.35
N TYR A 86 -0.17 -10.97 8.95
CA TYR A 86 0.23 -10.83 7.55
C TYR A 86 1.65 -11.32 7.24
N GLY A 87 2.46 -11.61 8.26
CA GLY A 87 3.88 -11.93 8.08
C GLY A 87 4.10 -13.08 7.10
N SER A 88 3.25 -14.10 7.13
CA SER A 88 3.37 -15.28 6.26
C SER A 88 2.58 -15.21 4.94
N SER A 89 1.56 -14.35 4.83
CA SER A 89 0.62 -14.37 3.69
C SER A 89 0.82 -13.26 2.65
N MET A 90 1.41 -12.12 3.04
CA MET A 90 1.44 -10.90 2.25
C MET A 90 2.01 -11.07 0.83
N ALA A 91 3.05 -11.88 0.64
CA ALA A 91 3.58 -12.16 -0.70
C ALA A 91 2.60 -12.95 -1.58
N GLY A 92 1.88 -13.92 -1.01
CA GLY A 92 0.84 -14.67 -1.71
C GLY A 92 -0.40 -13.80 -2.00
N ASP A 93 -0.76 -12.92 -1.07
CA ASP A 93 -1.87 -11.98 -1.24
C ASP A 93 -1.66 -11.09 -2.49
N ILE A 94 -0.41 -10.64 -2.75
CA ILE A 94 -0.05 -9.88 -3.96
C ILE A 94 -0.31 -10.70 -5.24
N LEU A 95 0.10 -11.97 -5.25
CA LEU A 95 -0.09 -12.86 -6.40
C LEU A 95 -1.57 -13.19 -6.67
N LEU A 96 -2.40 -13.09 -5.63
CA LEU A 96 -3.86 -13.22 -5.71
C LEU A 96 -4.57 -11.90 -6.00
N GLY A 97 -3.84 -10.78 -6.11
CA GLY A 97 -4.41 -9.44 -6.29
C GLY A 97 -5.10 -8.89 -5.05
N THR A 98 -4.89 -9.48 -3.89
CA THR A 98 -5.46 -9.01 -2.62
C THR A 98 -4.57 -7.93 -2.01
N LEU A 99 -5.03 -6.69 -2.04
CA LEU A 99 -4.33 -5.54 -1.46
C LEU A 99 -4.74 -5.22 -0.01
N LYS A 100 -5.57 -6.08 0.59
CA LYS A 100 -6.10 -5.88 1.95
C LYS A 100 -5.02 -5.64 3.01
N PRO A 101 -3.89 -6.39 3.06
CA PRO A 101 -2.84 -6.13 4.05
C PRO A 101 -2.31 -4.71 3.98
N ALA A 102 -2.03 -4.20 2.77
CA ALA A 102 -1.50 -2.86 2.58
C ALA A 102 -2.46 -1.76 3.07
N TYR A 103 -3.76 -1.91 2.78
CA TYR A 103 -4.79 -0.97 3.22
C TYR A 103 -5.01 -1.01 4.73
N ASP A 104 -5.11 -2.20 5.33
CA ASP A 104 -5.29 -2.36 6.78
C ASP A 104 -4.12 -1.73 7.55
N ILE A 105 -2.88 -1.98 7.12
CA ILE A 105 -1.67 -1.43 7.76
C ILE A 105 -1.65 0.10 7.61
N TYR A 106 -1.96 0.62 6.42
CA TYR A 106 -1.97 2.06 6.18
C TYR A 106 -3.06 2.77 7.00
N ALA A 107 -4.24 2.17 7.14
CA ALA A 107 -5.31 2.70 7.98
C ALA A 107 -4.91 2.73 9.48
N LEU A 108 -4.20 1.71 9.96
CA LEU A 108 -3.64 1.72 11.31
C LEU A 108 -2.59 2.83 11.46
N TYR A 109 -1.70 2.98 10.49
CA TYR A 109 -0.70 4.04 10.47
C TYR A 109 -1.32 5.43 10.58
N THR A 110 -2.31 5.74 9.72
CA THR A 110 -2.99 7.05 9.74
C THR A 110 -3.65 7.31 11.09
N LYS A 111 -4.26 6.28 11.69
CA LYS A 111 -4.83 6.39 13.04
C LYS A 111 -3.76 6.75 14.08
N ARG A 112 -2.60 6.07 14.05
CA ARG A 112 -1.49 6.35 14.99
C ARG A 112 -0.89 7.74 14.79
N VAL A 113 -0.84 8.24 13.56
CA VAL A 113 -0.45 9.62 13.25
C VAL A 113 -1.43 10.60 13.89
N ASP A 114 -2.73 10.39 13.72
CA ASP A 114 -3.77 11.25 14.29
C ASP A 114 -3.72 11.26 15.83
N ASP A 115 -3.60 10.08 16.46
CA ASP A 115 -3.45 9.94 17.91
C ASP A 115 -2.25 10.74 18.43
N ARG A 116 -1.12 10.67 17.72
CA ARG A 116 0.10 11.39 18.09
C ARG A 116 -0.05 12.90 17.91
N VAL A 117 -0.66 13.36 16.82
CA VAL A 117 -0.93 14.78 16.58
C VAL A 117 -1.86 15.35 17.65
N ALA A 118 -2.93 14.63 18.00
CA ALA A 118 -3.83 15.03 19.08
C ALA A 118 -3.08 15.15 20.41
N LYS A 119 -2.20 14.20 20.72
CA LYS A 119 -1.38 14.26 21.94
C LYS A 119 -0.42 15.44 21.96
N ILE A 120 0.26 15.72 20.85
CA ILE A 120 1.17 16.87 20.74
C ILE A 120 0.40 18.17 20.98
N LYS A 121 -0.80 18.32 20.41
CA LYS A 121 -1.66 19.50 20.66
C LYS A 121 -1.99 19.69 22.14
N GLU A 122 -2.21 18.61 22.89
CA GLU A 122 -2.40 18.70 24.34
C GLU A 122 -1.12 19.08 25.10
N LEU A 123 0.04 18.54 24.70
CA LEU A 123 1.33 18.87 25.31
C LEU A 123 1.71 20.34 25.09
N LEU A 124 1.42 20.89 23.91
CA LEU A 124 1.69 22.30 23.58
C LEU A 124 0.89 23.31 24.43
N LYS A 125 -0.16 22.87 25.14
CA LYS A 125 -0.91 23.74 26.07
C LYS A 125 -0.17 23.95 27.40
N GLN A 126 0.82 23.13 27.71
CA GLN A 126 1.62 23.24 28.92
C GLN A 126 2.83 24.16 28.68
N PRO A 127 3.34 24.85 29.70
CA PRO A 127 4.56 25.64 29.56
C PRO A 127 5.75 24.72 29.23
N ILE A 128 6.52 25.09 28.21
CA ILE A 128 7.71 24.36 27.75
C ILE A 128 8.96 25.10 28.26
N ASP A 129 9.86 24.38 28.94
CA ASP A 129 11.09 24.94 29.49
C ASP A 129 12.31 24.70 28.58
N PHE A 130 12.57 25.65 27.69
CA PHE A 130 13.73 25.58 26.79
C PHE A 130 15.09 25.87 27.47
N LYS A 131 15.13 26.03 28.79
CA LYS A 131 16.40 26.23 29.54
C LYS A 131 16.99 24.92 30.07
N SER A 132 16.34 23.79 29.80
CA SER A 132 16.82 22.47 30.19
C SER A 132 18.04 22.04 29.34
N ASN A 133 18.89 21.17 29.90
CA ASN A 133 19.99 20.52 29.16
C ASN A 133 19.51 19.27 28.40
N ALA A 134 18.22 19.21 28.09
CA ALA A 134 17.64 18.02 27.46
C ALA A 134 18.07 17.92 25.99
N THR A 135 18.22 16.69 25.51
CA THR A 135 18.74 16.40 24.16
C THR A 135 17.76 15.54 23.39
N VAL A 136 17.64 15.83 22.09
CA VAL A 136 16.76 15.09 21.17
C VAL A 136 17.63 14.31 20.19
N GLU A 137 17.38 13.01 20.09
CA GLU A 137 17.98 12.21 19.03
C GLU A 137 17.28 12.45 17.70
N LEU A 138 18.04 12.95 16.72
CA LEU A 138 17.53 13.26 15.37
C LEU A 138 17.24 12.00 14.54
N SER A 139 18.01 10.94 14.73
CA SER A 139 17.84 9.67 14.01
C SER A 139 17.50 8.54 14.97
N ARG A 140 16.35 7.91 14.78
CA ARG A 140 15.91 6.74 15.55
C ARG A 140 15.77 5.48 14.70
N LYS A 141 16.36 5.47 13.50
CA LYS A 141 16.29 4.34 12.55
C LYS A 141 16.74 3.00 13.16
N GLN A 142 17.72 3.02 14.07
CA GLN A 142 18.24 1.80 14.69
C GLN A 142 17.62 1.51 16.06
N LYS A 143 16.67 2.33 16.53
CA LYS A 143 16.03 2.08 17.81
C LYS A 143 14.92 1.05 17.64
N PRO A 144 14.77 0.11 18.59
CA PRO A 144 13.63 -0.79 18.57
C PRO A 144 12.32 -0.01 18.68
N THR A 145 11.28 -0.54 18.04
CA THR A 145 9.90 -0.03 18.20
C THR A 145 9.57 0.00 19.69
N SER A 146 8.95 1.09 20.15
CA SER A 146 8.77 1.24 21.59
C SER A 146 7.72 0.25 22.12
N SER A 147 7.97 -0.29 23.31
CA SER A 147 7.19 -1.35 23.96
C SER A 147 5.78 -0.91 24.45
N GLY A 148 5.27 0.26 24.04
CA GLY A 148 3.92 0.69 24.39
C GLY A 148 3.63 2.16 24.09
N ALA A 149 2.33 2.50 24.04
CA ALA A 149 1.86 3.84 23.67
C ALA A 149 2.43 4.96 24.57
N ALA A 150 2.61 4.68 25.87
CA ALA A 150 3.16 5.65 26.83
C ALA A 150 4.65 5.97 26.56
N VAL A 151 5.42 5.00 26.04
CA VAL A 151 6.86 5.16 25.75
C VAL A 151 7.07 5.85 24.40
N LEU A 152 6.21 5.59 23.40
CA LEU A 152 6.21 6.35 22.14
C LEU A 152 6.01 7.86 22.39
N GLN A 153 5.16 8.19 23.36
CA GLN A 153 4.74 9.56 23.63
C GLN A 153 5.83 10.38 24.36
N THR A 154 6.59 9.76 25.25
CA THR A 154 7.66 10.44 25.99
C THR A 154 8.95 10.58 25.18
N SER A 155 9.21 9.68 24.22
CA SER A 155 10.46 9.63 23.45
C SER A 155 10.76 10.87 22.60
N CYS A 156 9.77 11.70 22.27
CA CYS A 156 9.97 12.87 21.40
C CYS A 156 9.73 14.21 22.09
N CYS A 157 8.82 14.28 23.07
CA CYS A 157 8.36 15.55 23.64
C CYS A 157 8.83 15.82 25.07
N ARG A 158 9.41 14.84 25.78
CA ARG A 158 9.90 15.05 27.15
C ARG A 158 11.38 15.44 27.23
N SER A 159 12.05 15.45 26.08
CA SER A 159 13.44 15.88 25.92
C SER A 159 13.57 17.38 25.62
N ILE A 160 12.54 18.18 25.87
CA ILE A 160 12.58 19.65 25.75
C ILE A 160 11.99 20.21 27.03
#